data_AF-A0AAY4AIW0-F1
#
_entry.id   AF-A0AAY4AIW0-F1
#
_cell.length_a   1.000
_cell.length_b   1.000
_cell.length_c   1.000
_cell.angle_alpha   90.00
_cell.angle_beta   90.00
_cell.angle_gamma   90.00
#
_symmetry.space_group_name_H-M   'P 1'
#
loop_
_entity.id
_entity.type
_entity.pdbx_description
1 polymer ?
#
loop_
_entity_poly.entity_id
_entity_poly.type
_entity_poly.pdbx_seq_one_letter_code
_entity_poly.pdbx_strand_id
1 'polypeptide(L)'
;MVRLDLGSIVLRRMRLDDIEAVKGLIKEGCEGTENRLILHLLTRPMALLMLATLSSILRCILHSFIMALVIPVFLVIVYLKITIPRSTGILGSRRPYWDYVGSSYQAEKEADLDNPYSRLAKPVGGKFKAGQQEKVKRHKKEKRKEETDDMEDLDERSWVAGEVWIAESDGEVIGCVSKEAVSRPGVTRLCRLVVQSWYRKEGVGRLMVQCLENREKQKSSKRVYAHVPYPSRIGEAFFRKLGYRLQGEVADGDEIINHDHEEPRKGWLAYPITKVFVKDL
;
A
#
# COMPACT_ATOMS: atom_id res chain seq x y z
N MET A 1 18.46 7.92 17.63
CA MET A 1 16.98 7.87 17.54
C MET A 1 16.53 9.28 17.25
N VAL A 2 16.04 9.55 16.04
CA VAL A 2 15.63 10.90 15.63
C VAL A 2 14.27 11.15 16.27
N ARG A 3 14.21 12.09 17.21
CA ARG A 3 12.96 12.45 17.89
C ARG A 3 12.18 13.37 16.96
N LEU A 4 11.22 12.81 16.23
CA LEU A 4 10.41 13.56 15.28
C LEU A 4 9.26 14.25 16.02
N ASP A 5 9.06 15.55 15.77
CA ASP A 5 7.87 16.25 16.24
C ASP A 5 6.69 15.92 15.31
N LEU A 6 5.66 15.26 15.85
CA LEU A 6 4.47 14.93 15.06
C LEU A 6 3.72 16.17 14.57
N GLY A 7 3.89 17.32 15.23
CA GLY A 7 3.25 18.57 14.84
C GLY A 7 3.86 19.23 13.61
N SER A 8 5.13 18.94 13.27
CA SER A 8 5.79 19.49 12.08
C SER A 8 5.50 18.68 10.81
N ILE A 9 4.86 17.51 10.94
CA ILE A 9 4.54 16.63 9.81
C ILE A 9 3.40 17.23 9.00
N VAL A 10 3.62 17.37 7.71
CA VAL A 10 2.59 17.76 6.74
C VAL A 10 2.04 16.51 6.07
N LEU A 11 0.71 16.34 6.13
CA LEU A 11 0.01 15.23 5.49
C LEU A 11 -0.70 15.73 4.24
N ARG A 12 -0.21 15.34 3.06
CA ARG A 12 -0.72 15.87 1.79
C ARG A 12 -0.91 14.81 0.72
N ARG A 13 -1.59 15.18 -0.36
CA ARG A 13 -1.67 14.36 -1.57
C ARG A 13 -0.28 14.24 -2.22
N MET A 14 -0.01 13.07 -2.79
CA MET A 14 1.20 12.81 -3.56
C MET A 14 1.20 13.63 -4.86
N ARG A 15 2.29 14.36 -5.12
CA ARG A 15 2.54 15.09 -6.38
C ARG A 15 3.40 14.26 -7.33
N LEU A 16 3.57 14.74 -8.56
CA LEU A 16 4.40 14.07 -9.58
C LEU A 16 5.85 13.89 -9.12
N ASP A 17 6.42 14.90 -8.46
CA ASP A 17 7.81 14.88 -7.98
C ASP A 17 8.03 13.85 -6.85
N ASP A 18 6.98 13.48 -6.12
CA ASP A 18 7.07 12.53 -5.01
C ASP A 18 7.07 11.06 -5.49
N ILE A 19 6.74 10.79 -6.76
CA ILE A 19 6.50 9.42 -7.24
C ILE A 19 7.73 8.53 -7.05
N GLU A 20 8.92 9.04 -7.34
CA GLU A 20 10.17 8.28 -7.18
C GLU A 20 10.46 7.97 -5.72
N ALA A 21 10.28 8.96 -4.84
CA ALA A 21 10.45 8.81 -3.39
C ALA A 21 9.46 7.77 -2.83
N VAL A 22 8.18 7.86 -3.20
CA VAL A 22 7.14 6.91 -2.77
C VAL A 22 7.41 5.49 -3.28
N LYS A 23 7.84 5.34 -4.54
CA LYS A 23 8.24 4.02 -5.08
C LYS A 23 9.43 3.44 -4.33
N GLY A 24 10.44 4.25 -4.04
CA GLY A 24 11.61 3.85 -3.25
C GLY A 24 11.19 3.39 -1.86
N LEU A 25 10.35 4.19 -1.19
CA LEU A 25 9.83 3.90 0.14
C LEU A 25 9.05 2.59 0.19
N ILE A 26 8.13 2.36 -0.75
CA ILE A 26 7.35 1.12 -0.81
C ILE A 26 8.27 -0.09 -1.08
N LYS A 27 9.26 0.06 -1.97
CA LYS A 27 10.24 -1.00 -2.25
C LYS A 27 11.02 -1.40 -1.00
N GLU A 28 11.52 -0.43 -0.22
CA GLU A 28 12.20 -0.67 1.06
C GLU A 28 11.24 -1.32 2.08
N GLY A 29 10.02 -0.80 2.21
CA GLY A 29 9.02 -1.31 3.16
C GLY A 29 8.59 -2.76 2.89
N CYS A 30 8.66 -3.19 1.64
CA CYS A 30 8.30 -4.54 1.23
C CYS A 30 9.49 -5.50 1.16
N GLU A 31 10.72 -5.00 1.32
CA GLU A 31 11.92 -5.82 1.30
C GLU A 31 11.82 -6.97 2.33
N GLY A 32 12.17 -8.18 1.90
CA GLY A 32 12.06 -9.40 2.71
C GLY A 32 10.63 -9.94 2.91
N THR A 33 9.58 -9.12 2.72
CA THR A 33 8.19 -9.60 2.76
C THR A 33 7.89 -10.53 1.59
N GLU A 34 8.43 -10.25 0.40
CA GLU A 34 8.32 -11.13 -0.77
C GLU A 34 8.83 -12.55 -0.49
N ASN A 35 10.06 -12.66 0.05
CA ASN A 35 10.68 -13.95 0.33
C ASN A 35 9.88 -14.74 1.38
N ARG A 36 9.36 -14.05 2.40
CA ARG A 36 8.48 -14.67 3.41
C ARG A 36 7.14 -15.10 2.84
N LEU A 37 6.59 -14.35 1.89
CA LEU A 37 5.37 -14.74 1.16
C LEU A 37 5.62 -15.96 0.27
N ILE A 38 6.74 -16.00 -0.46
CA ILE A 38 7.13 -17.16 -1.27
C ILE A 38 7.25 -18.39 -0.39
N LEU A 39 7.97 -18.27 0.73
CA LEU A 39 8.11 -19.37 1.70
C LEU A 39 6.74 -19.79 2.25
N HIS A 40 5.87 -18.82 2.57
CA HIS A 40 4.51 -19.09 3.04
C HIS A 40 3.67 -19.87 2.01
N LEU A 41 3.81 -19.57 0.73
CA LEU A 41 3.11 -20.28 -0.35
C LEU A 41 3.70 -21.68 -0.60
N LEU A 42 5.04 -21.80 -0.60
CA LEU A 42 5.74 -23.07 -0.81
C LEU A 42 5.50 -24.09 0.31
N THR A 43 5.26 -23.61 1.53
CA THR A 43 5.01 -24.48 2.69
C THR A 43 3.55 -24.95 2.80
N ARG A 44 2.68 -24.62 1.84
CA ARG A 44 1.30 -25.11 1.83
C ARG A 44 1.23 -26.59 1.41
N PRO A 45 0.34 -27.40 2.01
CA PRO A 45 0.24 -28.83 1.71
C PRO A 45 0.11 -29.14 0.22
N MET A 46 -0.75 -28.41 -0.51
CA MET A 46 -0.91 -28.64 -1.96
C MET A 46 0.33 -28.25 -2.77
N ALA A 47 1.05 -27.19 -2.36
CA ALA A 47 2.29 -26.81 -3.02
C ALA A 47 3.37 -27.88 -2.83
N LEU A 48 3.51 -28.40 -1.61
CA LEU A 48 4.44 -29.49 -1.30
C LEU A 48 4.07 -30.77 -2.03
N LEU A 49 2.78 -31.10 -2.11
CA LEU A 49 2.30 -32.27 -2.85
C LEU A 49 2.61 -32.15 -4.35
N MET A 50 2.33 -30.99 -4.97
CA MET A 50 2.65 -30.73 -6.38
C MET A 50 4.16 -30.77 -6.65
N LEU A 51 4.98 -30.23 -5.74
CA LEU A 51 6.44 -30.31 -5.86
C LEU A 51 6.94 -31.75 -5.74
N ALA A 52 6.35 -32.54 -4.84
CA ALA A 52 6.71 -33.94 -4.64
C ALA A 52 6.33 -34.81 -5.85
N THR A 53 5.14 -34.62 -6.42
CA THR A 53 4.69 -35.35 -7.62
C THR A 53 5.54 -34.96 -8.83
N LEU A 54 5.79 -33.66 -9.05
CA LEU A 54 6.65 -33.18 -10.13
C LEU A 54 8.08 -33.71 -9.98
N SER A 55 8.64 -33.69 -8.77
CA SER A 55 9.96 -34.27 -8.49
C SER A 55 9.99 -35.77 -8.78
N SER A 56 8.96 -36.52 -8.41
CA SER A 56 8.88 -37.96 -8.67
C SER A 56 8.85 -38.28 -10.17
N ILE A 57 8.06 -37.56 -10.96
CA ILE A 57 8.02 -37.70 -12.42
C ILE A 57 9.39 -37.37 -13.00
N LEU A 58 10.00 -36.28 -12.53
CA LEU A 58 11.28 -35.82 -13.05
C LEU A 58 12.43 -36.78 -12.75
N ARG A 59 12.36 -37.58 -11.68
CA ARG A 59 13.33 -38.66 -11.40
C ARG A 59 13.28 -39.79 -12.43
N CYS A 60 12.12 -40.05 -13.03
CA CYS A 60 12.02 -41.07 -14.09
C CYS A 60 12.68 -40.60 -15.39
N ILE A 61 12.81 -39.29 -15.59
CA ILE A 61 13.38 -38.68 -16.80
C ILE A 61 14.86 -38.34 -16.60
N LEU A 62 15.20 -37.77 -15.45
CA LEU A 62 16.57 -37.38 -15.12
C LEU A 62 17.30 -38.51 -14.42
N HIS A 63 18.47 -38.89 -14.92
CA HIS A 63 19.37 -39.85 -14.27
C HIS A 63 20.05 -39.27 -12.98
N SER A 64 19.53 -38.19 -12.41
CA SER A 64 20.08 -37.53 -11.22
C SER A 64 19.00 -37.19 -10.21
N PHE A 65 19.09 -37.82 -9.04
CA PHE A 65 18.19 -37.60 -7.92
C PHE A 65 18.20 -36.14 -7.42
N ILE A 66 19.40 -35.55 -7.30
CA ILE A 66 19.57 -34.20 -6.78
C ILE A 66 18.92 -33.18 -7.71
N MET A 67 19.16 -33.31 -9.03
CA MET A 67 18.59 -32.38 -10.01
C MET A 67 17.06 -32.48 -10.06
N ALA A 68 16.51 -33.70 -9.95
CA ALA A 68 15.07 -33.91 -9.90
C ALA A 68 14.38 -33.31 -8.66
N LEU A 69 15.12 -33.02 -7.59
CA LEU A 69 14.61 -32.33 -6.40
C LEU A 69 14.76 -30.80 -6.53
N VAL A 70 15.93 -30.33 -6.96
CA VAL A 70 16.26 -28.90 -6.97
C VAL A 70 15.54 -28.14 -8.09
N ILE A 71 15.44 -28.73 -9.29
CA ILE A 71 14.88 -28.04 -10.46
C ILE A 71 13.42 -27.59 -10.23
N PRO A 72 12.48 -28.46 -9.78
CA PRO A 72 11.10 -28.05 -9.53
C PRO A 72 10.99 -26.89 -8.54
N VAL A 73 11.72 -26.95 -7.43
CA VAL A 73 11.70 -25.92 -6.39
C VAL A 73 12.26 -24.60 -6.93
N PHE A 74 13.37 -24.64 -7.65
CA PHE A 74 13.99 -23.46 -8.24
C PHE A 74 13.07 -22.78 -9.27
N LEU A 75 12.46 -23.57 -10.17
CA LEU A 75 11.53 -23.04 -11.17
C LEU A 75 10.30 -22.39 -10.52
N VAL A 76 9.75 -23.00 -9.47
CA VAL A 76 8.61 -22.41 -8.73
C VAL A 76 9.04 -21.12 -8.02
N ILE A 77 10.23 -21.06 -7.40
CA ILE A 77 10.73 -19.83 -6.78
C ILE A 77 10.89 -18.71 -7.83
N VAL A 78 11.48 -19.01 -8.99
CA VAL A 78 11.64 -18.05 -10.09
C VAL A 78 10.26 -17.60 -10.59
N TYR A 79 9.34 -18.54 -10.82
CA TYR A 79 7.97 -18.25 -11.21
C TYR A 79 7.27 -17.34 -10.18
N LEU A 80 7.37 -17.65 -8.89
CA LEU A 80 6.77 -16.85 -7.82
C LEU A 80 7.43 -15.48 -7.68
N LYS A 81 8.76 -15.36 -7.83
CA LYS A 81 9.45 -14.05 -7.87
C LYS A 81 9.03 -13.20 -9.06
N ILE A 82 8.69 -13.82 -10.19
CA ILE A 82 8.22 -13.12 -11.38
C ILE A 82 6.75 -12.73 -11.21
N THR A 83 5.91 -13.62 -10.66
CA THR A 83 4.46 -13.45 -10.59
C THR A 83 3.98 -12.66 -9.39
N ILE A 84 4.54 -12.82 -8.19
CA ILE A 84 4.06 -12.12 -6.98
C ILE A 84 4.17 -10.59 -7.12
N PRO A 85 5.29 -10.01 -7.58
CA PRO A 85 5.34 -8.57 -7.84
C PRO A 85 4.39 -8.13 -8.96
N ARG A 86 4.06 -9.03 -9.89
CA ARG A 86 3.16 -8.76 -11.03
C ARG A 86 1.68 -8.84 -10.68
N SER A 87 1.26 -9.82 -9.89
CA SER A 87 -0.16 -10.13 -9.66
C SER A 87 -0.70 -9.46 -8.40
N THR A 88 0.15 -9.21 -7.40
CA THR A 88 -0.37 -8.95 -6.07
C THR A 88 -0.67 -7.49 -5.82
N GLY A 89 -0.03 -6.52 -6.48
CA GLY A 89 -0.23 -5.08 -6.28
C GLY A 89 -0.06 -4.57 -4.82
N ILE A 90 0.15 -5.49 -3.88
CA ILE A 90 0.33 -5.37 -2.44
C ILE A 90 1.69 -4.77 -2.13
N LEU A 91 2.64 -4.96 -3.04
CA LEU A 91 3.95 -4.32 -3.04
C LEU A 91 4.03 -3.03 -3.86
N GLY A 92 2.92 -2.53 -4.42
CA GLY A 92 2.88 -1.26 -5.16
C GLY A 92 3.76 -1.15 -6.40
N SER A 93 4.56 -2.16 -6.76
CA SER A 93 5.60 -2.03 -7.78
C SER A 93 5.13 -2.12 -9.24
N ARG A 94 3.86 -2.50 -9.47
CA ARG A 94 3.32 -2.70 -10.83
C ARG A 94 1.89 -2.23 -11.07
N ARG A 95 1.34 -1.34 -10.24
CA ARG A 95 0.40 -0.36 -10.80
C ARG A 95 1.18 0.34 -11.92
N PRO A 96 0.72 0.38 -13.19
CA PRO A 96 1.44 1.10 -14.25
C PRO A 96 1.82 2.48 -13.72
N TYR A 97 2.98 3.03 -14.08
CA TYR A 97 3.41 4.36 -13.64
C TYR A 97 2.28 5.40 -13.71
N TRP A 98 1.45 5.25 -14.74
CA TRP A 98 0.19 5.95 -15.00
C TRP A 98 -0.81 6.01 -13.84
N ASP A 99 -0.86 5.03 -12.93
CA ASP A 99 -1.75 5.07 -11.76
C ASP A 99 -1.22 6.03 -10.68
N TYR A 100 0.11 6.09 -10.49
CA TYR A 100 0.68 7.09 -9.58
C TYR A 100 0.49 8.51 -10.14
N VAL A 101 0.63 8.65 -11.46
CA VAL A 101 0.32 9.89 -12.18
C VAL A 101 -1.18 10.22 -12.05
N GLY A 102 -2.06 9.24 -12.21
CA GLY A 102 -3.50 9.31 -11.99
C GLY A 102 -3.88 9.90 -10.63
N SER A 103 -3.31 9.34 -9.56
CA SER A 103 -3.49 9.85 -8.20
C SER A 103 -3.01 11.29 -8.03
N SER A 104 -1.96 11.70 -8.75
CA SER A 104 -1.35 13.03 -8.59
C SER A 104 -2.14 14.16 -9.25
N TYR A 105 -3.02 13.87 -10.23
CA TYR A 105 -3.81 14.91 -10.90
C TYR A 105 -4.77 15.66 -9.97
N GLN A 106 -5.27 14.99 -8.95
CA GLN A 106 -6.15 15.60 -7.94
C GLN A 106 -5.38 16.24 -6.79
N ALA A 107 -4.04 16.15 -6.77
CA ALA A 107 -3.24 16.63 -5.65
C ALA A 107 -3.28 18.15 -5.46
N GLU A 108 -3.46 18.92 -6.54
CA GLU A 108 -3.61 20.38 -6.44
C GLU A 108 -5.04 20.83 -6.10
N LYS A 109 -6.03 19.93 -6.28
CA LYS A 109 -7.45 20.24 -6.07
C LYS A 109 -7.93 19.88 -4.66
N GLU A 110 -7.36 18.84 -4.05
CA GLU A 110 -7.77 18.38 -2.71
C GLU A 110 -6.94 19.03 -1.60
N ALA A 111 -7.63 19.44 -0.53
CA ALA A 111 -6.98 19.95 0.68
C ALA A 111 -6.17 18.86 1.40
N ASP A 112 -5.05 19.29 1.99
CA ASP A 112 -4.21 18.52 2.90
C ASP A 112 -5.01 17.95 4.08
N LEU A 113 -4.53 16.85 4.68
CA LEU A 113 -5.16 16.28 5.86
C LEU A 113 -4.85 17.14 7.08
N ASP A 114 -5.87 17.46 7.87
CA ASP A 114 -5.67 18.19 9.13
C ASP A 114 -4.85 17.32 10.10
N ASN A 115 -3.68 17.82 10.48
CA ASN A 115 -2.82 17.18 11.45
C ASN A 115 -3.25 17.63 12.86
N PRO A 116 -3.84 16.75 13.70
CA PRO A 116 -4.32 17.14 15.02
C PRO A 116 -3.20 17.61 15.96
N TYR A 117 -1.95 17.20 15.72
CA TYR A 117 -0.80 17.59 16.53
C TYR A 117 -0.22 18.96 16.15
N SER A 118 -0.57 19.50 14.97
CA SER A 118 -0.09 20.81 14.51
C SER A 118 -0.49 21.95 15.45
N ARG A 119 -1.68 21.83 16.08
CA ARG A 119 -2.21 22.81 17.04
C ARG A 119 -1.50 22.77 18.40
N LEU A 120 -0.82 21.66 18.70
CA LEU A 120 -0.09 21.43 19.96
C LEU A 120 1.41 21.71 19.81
N ALA A 121 1.91 21.86 18.58
CA ALA A 121 3.29 22.20 18.32
C ALA A 121 3.59 23.61 18.84
N LYS A 122 4.62 23.75 19.69
CA LYS A 122 5.16 25.07 20.02
C LYS A 122 5.74 25.67 18.74
N PRO A 123 5.56 26.97 18.47
CA PRO A 123 6.18 27.60 17.32
C PRO A 123 7.70 27.57 17.49
N VAL A 124 8.37 26.60 16.88
CA VAL A 124 9.82 26.61 16.75
C VAL A 124 10.12 27.63 15.66
N GLY A 125 10.63 28.79 16.08
CA GLY A 125 11.01 29.88 15.20
C GLY A 125 12.05 29.45 14.17
N GLY A 126 11.57 29.10 12.98
CA GLY A 126 12.36 28.91 11.78
C GLY A 126 11.67 29.66 10.65
N LYS A 127 12.31 30.71 10.14
CA LYS A 127 11.83 31.48 9.00
C LYS A 127 11.54 30.51 7.83
N PHE A 128 10.27 30.29 7.51
CA PHE A 128 9.89 29.70 6.22
C PHE A 128 10.40 30.63 5.12
N LYS A 129 11.49 30.23 4.46
CA LYS A 129 11.95 30.89 3.24
C LYS A 129 10.98 30.52 2.13
N ALA A 130 10.07 31.43 1.84
CA ALA A 130 9.41 31.54 0.55
C ALA A 130 10.49 31.63 -0.53
N GLY A 131 10.81 30.50 -1.18
CA GLY A 131 11.99 30.44 -2.04
C GLY A 131 12.06 29.16 -2.86
N GLN A 132 10.95 28.73 -3.46
CA GLN A 132 11.02 27.73 -4.53
C GLN A 132 9.91 27.84 -5.59
N GLN A 133 9.07 28.89 -5.56
CA GLN A 133 8.01 29.10 -6.56
C GLN A 133 8.49 29.73 -7.89
N GLU A 134 9.78 30.04 -8.06
CA GLU A 134 10.26 30.81 -9.22
C GLU A 134 10.74 29.98 -10.43
N LYS A 135 10.89 28.65 -10.31
CA LYS A 135 11.25 27.81 -11.47
C LYS A 135 10.04 27.31 -12.29
N VAL A 136 8.81 27.57 -11.85
CA VAL A 136 7.57 27.05 -12.46
C VAL A 136 7.08 27.87 -13.66
N LYS A 137 7.64 29.06 -13.92
CA LYS A 137 7.12 29.95 -14.99
C LYS A 137 7.70 29.74 -16.39
N ARG A 138 8.73 28.90 -16.60
CA ARG A 138 9.38 28.77 -17.92
C ARG A 138 8.96 27.58 -18.78
N HIS A 139 8.31 26.54 -18.24
CA HIS A 139 7.78 25.43 -19.05
C HIS A 139 6.28 25.51 -19.39
N LYS A 140 5.56 26.54 -18.91
CA LYS A 140 4.10 26.63 -19.02
C LYS A 140 3.57 27.26 -20.32
N LYS A 141 4.41 27.52 -21.33
CA LYS A 141 3.98 28.24 -22.55
C LYS A 141 3.80 27.38 -23.81
N GLU A 142 4.18 26.11 -23.81
CA GLU A 142 4.13 25.28 -25.04
C GLU A 142 3.06 24.19 -25.07
N LYS A 143 2.37 23.88 -23.98
CA LYS A 143 1.34 22.82 -23.94
C LYS A 143 -0.08 23.34 -23.77
N ARG A 144 -0.45 24.40 -24.50
CA ARG A 144 -1.80 25.02 -24.38
C ARG A 144 -2.70 24.82 -25.59
N LYS A 145 -2.42 23.83 -26.44
CA LYS A 145 -3.25 23.46 -27.58
C LYS A 145 -3.30 21.95 -27.70
N GLU A 146 -4.17 21.33 -26.91
CA GLU A 146 -4.69 19.94 -27.07
C GLU A 146 -5.66 19.55 -25.91
N GLU A 147 -5.87 20.43 -24.92
CA GLU A 147 -6.72 20.16 -23.74
C GLU A 147 -8.23 20.43 -24.01
N THR A 148 -8.93 19.55 -24.72
CA THR A 148 -10.40 19.45 -24.56
C THR A 148 -10.93 18.02 -24.64
N ASP A 149 -10.28 17.10 -25.36
CA ASP A 149 -10.71 15.69 -25.45
C ASP A 149 -10.04 14.76 -24.42
N ASP A 150 -9.00 15.22 -23.71
CA ASP A 150 -8.19 14.40 -22.78
C ASP A 150 -8.71 14.36 -21.33
N MET A 151 -9.70 15.18 -20.94
CA MET A 151 -10.09 15.35 -19.53
C MET A 151 -10.95 14.21 -18.97
N GLU A 152 -11.85 13.62 -19.77
CA GLU A 152 -12.67 12.46 -19.34
C GLU A 152 -11.80 11.22 -19.12
N ASP A 153 -10.85 10.98 -20.04
CA ASP A 153 -9.85 9.91 -19.94
C ASP A 153 -8.99 10.03 -18.67
N LEU A 154 -8.68 11.24 -18.23
CA LEU A 154 -7.86 11.50 -17.05
C LEU A 154 -8.63 11.32 -15.74
N ASP A 155 -9.90 11.73 -15.68
CA ASP A 155 -10.72 11.57 -14.48
C ASP A 155 -11.06 10.09 -14.24
N GLU A 156 -11.41 9.32 -15.26
CA GLU A 156 -11.58 7.86 -15.15
C GLU A 156 -10.31 7.17 -14.67
N ARG A 157 -9.14 7.55 -15.21
CA ARG A 157 -7.85 7.00 -14.79
C ARG A 157 -7.49 7.37 -13.36
N SER A 158 -7.81 8.60 -12.92
CA SER A 158 -7.60 9.04 -11.54
C SER A 158 -8.47 8.25 -10.56
N TRP A 159 -9.71 7.92 -10.96
CA TRP A 159 -10.61 7.09 -10.17
C TRP A 159 -10.06 5.67 -10.03
N VAL A 160 -9.58 5.05 -11.11
CA VAL A 160 -9.01 3.69 -11.09
C VAL A 160 -7.71 3.64 -10.26
N ALA A 161 -6.88 4.67 -10.34
CA ALA A 161 -5.60 4.80 -9.64
C ALA A 161 -5.71 4.73 -8.10
N GLY A 162 -6.81 5.26 -7.55
CA GLY A 162 -6.97 5.46 -6.12
C GLY A 162 -6.18 6.66 -5.59
N GLU A 163 -6.17 6.81 -4.28
CA GLU A 163 -5.65 7.99 -3.59
C GLU A 163 -4.35 7.67 -2.83
N VAL A 164 -3.20 8.22 -3.25
CA VAL A 164 -1.94 8.17 -2.46
C VAL A 164 -1.72 9.43 -1.62
N TRP A 165 -1.58 9.22 -0.31
CA TRP A 165 -1.31 10.25 0.69
C TRP A 165 0.11 10.07 1.26
N ILE A 166 0.79 11.18 1.52
CA ILE A 166 2.16 11.17 2.02
C ILE A 166 2.27 11.94 3.34
N ALA A 167 3.26 11.55 4.14
CA ALA A 167 3.75 12.32 5.27
C ALA A 167 5.09 12.95 4.87
N GLU A 168 5.17 14.26 4.97
CA GLU A 168 6.36 15.06 4.69
C GLU A 168 6.89 15.71 5.98
N SER A 169 8.21 15.68 6.16
CA SER A 169 8.90 16.46 7.19
C SER A 169 10.15 17.06 6.57
N ASP A 170 10.39 18.35 6.81
CA ASP A 170 11.58 19.08 6.30
C ASP A 170 11.82 18.95 4.78
N GLY A 171 10.74 18.84 3.99
CA GLY A 171 10.81 18.66 2.54
C GLY A 171 11.03 17.22 2.07
N GLU A 172 11.13 16.26 2.99
CA GLU A 172 11.36 14.84 2.68
C GLU A 172 10.11 13.98 2.93
N VAL A 173 9.85 13.04 2.02
CA VAL A 173 8.76 12.06 2.16
C VAL A 173 9.15 10.96 3.12
N ILE A 174 8.61 11.00 4.34
CA ILE A 174 8.92 10.06 5.43
C ILE A 174 7.93 8.89 5.54
N GLY A 175 6.76 9.00 4.89
CA GLY A 175 5.72 7.99 4.93
C GLY A 175 4.74 8.10 3.77
N CYS A 176 4.10 6.98 3.40
CA CYS A 176 2.99 6.96 2.45
C CYS A 176 1.90 5.97 2.87
N VAL A 177 0.68 6.23 2.41
CA VAL A 177 -0.48 5.34 2.55
C VAL A 177 -1.37 5.52 1.33
N SER A 178 -1.94 4.43 0.84
CA SER A 178 -2.84 4.47 -0.31
C SER A 178 -4.24 4.06 0.10
N LYS A 179 -5.24 4.79 -0.38
CA LYS A 179 -6.63 4.36 -0.42
C LYS A 179 -6.92 3.81 -1.81
N GLU A 180 -7.37 2.56 -1.88
CA GLU A 180 -7.75 1.94 -3.14
C GLU A 180 -9.09 2.52 -3.62
N ALA A 181 -9.28 2.60 -4.94
CA ALA A 181 -10.56 2.93 -5.54
C ALA A 181 -11.59 1.88 -5.10
N VAL A 182 -12.52 2.25 -4.22
CA VAL A 182 -13.52 1.31 -3.72
C VAL A 182 -14.79 1.44 -4.53
N SER A 183 -15.25 0.30 -5.07
CA SER A 183 -16.49 0.19 -5.86
C SER A 183 -17.76 0.18 -5.01
N ARG A 184 -17.65 0.10 -3.67
CA ARG A 184 -18.78 -0.03 -2.73
C ARG A 184 -18.97 1.25 -1.92
N PRO A 185 -20.20 1.79 -1.85
CA PRO A 185 -20.48 3.00 -1.07
C PRO A 185 -20.27 2.73 0.44
N GLY A 186 -19.69 3.70 1.14
CA GLY A 186 -19.50 3.65 2.59
C GLY A 186 -18.34 2.77 3.08
N VAL A 187 -17.54 2.21 2.16
CA VAL A 187 -16.38 1.37 2.48
C VAL A 187 -15.10 2.00 1.95
N THR A 188 -14.06 2.03 2.78
CA THR A 188 -12.73 2.51 2.41
C THR A 188 -11.71 1.39 2.56
N ARG A 189 -10.81 1.23 1.58
CA ARG A 189 -9.72 0.24 1.63
C ARG A 189 -8.37 0.95 1.71
N LEU A 190 -7.67 0.76 2.81
CA LEU A 190 -6.30 1.21 3.01
C LEU A 190 -5.31 0.11 2.61
N CYS A 191 -4.29 0.49 1.85
CA CYS A 191 -3.20 -0.36 1.43
C CYS A 191 -1.90 0.44 1.36
N ARG A 192 -0.76 -0.26 1.22
CA ARG A 192 0.57 0.35 1.00
C ARG A 192 0.96 1.39 2.06
N LEU A 193 0.57 1.16 3.31
CA LEU A 193 1.08 1.96 4.42
C LEU A 193 2.54 1.60 4.66
N VAL A 194 3.43 2.55 4.40
CA VAL A 194 4.87 2.42 4.66
C VAL A 194 5.39 3.68 5.32
N VAL A 195 6.24 3.49 6.32
CA VAL A 195 6.99 4.57 6.97
C VAL A 195 8.47 4.23 6.87
N GLN A 196 9.28 5.23 6.55
CA GLN A 196 10.74 5.11 6.50
C GLN A 196 11.25 4.50 7.80
N SER A 197 12.24 3.61 7.69
CA SER A 197 12.76 2.81 8.80
C SER A 197 13.16 3.64 10.03
N TRP A 198 13.74 4.84 9.82
CA TRP A 198 14.20 5.77 10.85
C TRP A 198 13.07 6.43 11.65
N TYR A 199 11.88 6.56 11.07
CA TYR A 199 10.71 7.20 11.67
C TYR A 199 9.65 6.19 12.15
N ARG A 200 9.96 4.89 12.09
CA ARG A 200 9.08 3.84 12.64
C ARG A 200 9.05 3.94 14.16
N LYS A 201 7.88 3.67 14.73
CA LYS A 201 7.58 3.78 16.18
C LYS A 201 7.54 5.22 16.73
N GLU A 202 7.80 6.23 15.91
CA GLU A 202 7.63 7.66 16.29
C GLU A 202 6.17 8.13 16.20
N GLY A 203 5.25 7.28 15.72
CA GLY A 203 3.81 7.59 15.64
C GLY A 203 3.33 8.05 14.26
N VAL A 204 4.22 8.23 13.28
CA VAL A 204 3.88 8.67 11.90
C VAL A 204 2.79 7.81 11.27
N GLY A 205 2.94 6.48 11.29
CA GLY A 205 1.94 5.58 10.70
C GLY A 205 0.58 5.67 11.38
N ARG A 206 0.55 5.85 12.70
CA ARG A 206 -0.70 6.06 13.46
C ARG A 206 -1.36 7.37 13.03
N LEU A 207 -0.58 8.44 12.96
CA LEU A 207 -1.03 9.76 12.53
C LEU A 207 -1.68 9.69 11.13
N MET A 208 -0.99 9.10 10.16
CA MET A 208 -1.50 8.96 8.79
C MET A 208 -2.83 8.20 8.72
N VAL A 209 -2.93 7.05 9.41
CA VAL A 209 -4.16 6.25 9.42
C VAL A 209 -5.30 7.00 10.10
N GLN A 210 -5.06 7.63 11.26
CA GLN A 210 -6.10 8.37 11.99
C GLN A 210 -6.62 9.58 11.20
N CYS A 211 -5.74 10.33 10.54
CA CYS A 211 -6.15 11.46 9.71
C CYS A 211 -7.00 11.01 8.52
N LEU A 212 -6.66 9.88 7.89
CA LEU A 212 -7.49 9.30 6.85
C LEU A 212 -8.83 8.78 7.39
N GLU A 213 -8.84 8.07 8.51
CA GLU A 213 -10.08 7.62 9.16
C GLU A 213 -11.03 8.79 9.43
N ASN A 214 -10.50 9.90 9.96
CA ASN A 214 -11.29 11.10 10.24
C ASN A 214 -11.85 11.74 8.97
N ARG A 215 -11.06 11.82 7.89
CA ARG A 215 -11.52 12.34 6.59
C ARG A 215 -12.61 11.46 6.00
N GLU A 216 -12.43 10.15 6.06
CA GLU A 216 -13.39 9.19 5.50
C GLU A 216 -14.69 9.16 6.31
N LYS A 217 -14.60 9.35 7.63
CA LYS A 217 -15.77 9.57 8.49
C LYS A 217 -16.56 10.81 8.08
N GLN A 218 -15.87 11.91 7.74
CA GLN A 218 -16.53 13.12 7.20
C GLN A 218 -17.15 12.88 5.82
N LYS A 219 -16.54 12.02 5.00
CA LYS A 219 -17.07 11.56 3.70
C LYS A 219 -18.16 10.47 3.82
N SER A 220 -18.71 10.23 5.02
CA SER A 220 -19.76 9.23 5.31
C SER A 220 -19.35 7.76 5.09
N SER A 221 -18.06 7.44 5.14
CA SER A 221 -17.60 6.06 5.22
C SER A 221 -17.94 5.47 6.59
N LYS A 222 -18.52 4.26 6.57
CA LYS A 222 -18.90 3.52 7.79
C LYS A 222 -17.82 2.56 8.24
N ARG A 223 -16.96 2.12 7.31
CA ARG A 223 -15.99 1.05 7.57
C ARG A 223 -14.71 1.21 6.78
N VAL A 224 -13.60 0.88 7.42
CA VAL A 224 -12.26 0.84 6.81
C VAL A 224 -11.71 -0.57 6.87
N TYR A 225 -11.21 -1.05 5.73
CA TYR A 225 -10.48 -2.30 5.62
C TYR A 225 -9.00 -2.02 5.37
N ALA A 226 -8.13 -2.80 6.00
CA ALA A 226 -6.70 -2.78 5.78
C ALA A 226 -6.21 -4.16 5.34
N HIS A 227 -5.57 -4.22 4.17
CA HIS A 227 -4.97 -5.44 3.67
C HIS A 227 -3.51 -5.53 4.13
N VAL A 228 -3.22 -6.53 4.96
CA VAL A 228 -1.90 -6.74 5.55
C VAL A 228 -1.31 -8.02 4.97
N PRO A 229 -0.08 -8.03 4.42
CA PRO A 229 0.55 -9.27 3.95
C PRO A 229 0.58 -10.33 5.04
N TYR A 230 0.23 -11.58 4.72
CA TYR A 230 0.11 -12.67 5.69
C TYR A 230 1.33 -12.83 6.64
N PRO A 231 2.60 -12.74 6.17
CA PRO A 231 3.77 -12.85 7.03
C PRO A 231 4.10 -11.59 7.83
N SER A 232 3.40 -10.47 7.61
CA SER A 232 3.67 -9.20 8.28
C SER A 232 3.11 -9.17 9.69
N ARG A 233 3.89 -9.69 10.65
CA ARG A 233 3.57 -9.59 12.09
C ARG A 233 3.53 -8.15 12.59
N ILE A 234 4.37 -7.29 12.00
CA ILE A 234 4.44 -5.86 12.36
C ILE A 234 3.15 -5.14 11.93
N GLY A 235 2.69 -5.38 10.69
CA GLY A 235 1.44 -4.80 10.20
C GLY A 235 0.24 -5.28 11.01
N GLU A 236 0.18 -6.57 11.33
CA GLU A 236 -0.87 -7.12 12.20
C GLU A 236 -0.89 -6.46 13.58
N ALA A 237 0.25 -6.39 14.28
CA ALA A 237 0.33 -5.75 15.58
C ALA A 237 0.00 -4.25 15.52
N PHE A 238 0.37 -3.58 14.42
CA PHE A 238 0.07 -2.18 14.19
C PHE A 238 -1.44 -1.92 14.06
N PHE A 239 -2.14 -2.64 13.16
CA PHE A 239 -3.57 -2.44 12.95
C PHE A 239 -4.41 -2.87 14.17
N ARG A 240 -4.03 -3.95 14.86
CA ARG A 240 -4.65 -4.31 16.15
C ARG A 240 -4.54 -3.18 17.19
N LYS A 241 -3.37 -2.54 17.31
CA LYS A 241 -3.17 -1.39 18.21
C LYS A 241 -3.94 -0.12 17.81
N LEU A 242 -4.43 -0.05 16.57
CA LEU A 242 -5.31 1.03 16.10
C LEU A 242 -6.81 0.71 16.26
N GLY A 243 -7.13 -0.47 16.82
CA GLY A 243 -8.50 -0.92 17.04
C GLY A 243 -9.11 -1.70 15.87
N TYR A 244 -8.32 -2.09 14.87
CA TYR A 244 -8.80 -2.99 13.83
C TYR A 244 -8.87 -4.42 14.34
N ARG A 245 -9.91 -5.14 13.89
CA ARG A 245 -10.11 -6.57 14.16
C ARG A 245 -9.74 -7.39 12.93
N LEU A 246 -9.18 -8.58 13.11
CA LEU A 246 -9.00 -9.49 11.97
C LEU A 246 -10.38 -9.98 11.54
N GLN A 247 -10.69 -9.81 10.26
CA GLN A 247 -11.97 -10.26 9.70
C GLN A 247 -12.08 -11.79 9.82
N GLY A 248 -13.12 -12.27 10.48
CA GLY A 248 -13.34 -13.68 10.80
C GLY A 248 -12.86 -14.14 12.20
N GLU A 249 -12.23 -13.28 13.02
CA GLU A 249 -11.91 -13.63 14.43
C GLU A 249 -13.12 -13.53 15.37
N VAL A 250 -14.18 -12.83 14.97
CA VAL A 250 -15.43 -12.75 15.74
C VAL A 250 -16.50 -13.48 14.94
N ALA A 251 -16.73 -14.74 15.28
CA ALA A 251 -18.00 -15.41 15.03
C ALA A 251 -19.01 -14.84 16.04
N ASP A 252 -19.48 -13.61 15.82
CA ASP A 252 -20.69 -13.15 16.48
C ASP A 252 -21.84 -13.90 15.80
N GLY A 253 -22.17 -15.06 16.38
CA GLY A 253 -23.53 -15.59 16.58
C GLY A 253 -24.43 -15.89 15.38
N ASP A 254 -24.32 -15.17 14.28
CA ASP A 254 -25.25 -15.27 13.17
C ASP A 254 -24.47 -15.39 11.87
N GLU A 255 -24.71 -16.49 11.15
CA GLU A 255 -24.46 -16.65 9.72
C GLU A 255 -25.31 -15.66 8.90
N ILE A 256 -25.28 -14.37 9.25
CA ILE A 256 -25.65 -13.34 8.30
C ILE A 256 -24.54 -13.38 7.27
N ILE A 257 -24.90 -13.86 6.08
CA ILE A 257 -24.19 -13.63 4.83
C ILE A 257 -24.02 -12.11 4.71
N ASN A 258 -23.00 -11.58 5.37
CA ASN A 258 -22.80 -10.16 5.49
C ASN A 258 -22.23 -9.74 4.14
N HIS A 259 -23.03 -8.98 3.38
CA HIS A 259 -22.59 -8.35 2.13
C HIS A 259 -21.32 -7.48 2.29
N ASP A 260 -20.89 -7.27 3.54
CA ASP A 260 -19.69 -6.55 3.93
C ASP A 260 -18.44 -7.43 4.12
N HIS A 261 -18.45 -8.70 3.71
CA HIS A 261 -17.21 -9.47 3.69
C HIS A 261 -16.28 -8.96 2.57
N GLU A 262 -15.08 -8.50 2.97
CA GLU A 262 -13.98 -8.16 2.07
C GLU A 262 -13.12 -9.41 1.83
N GLU A 263 -12.87 -9.74 0.55
CA GLU A 263 -12.07 -10.92 0.22
C GLU A 263 -10.57 -10.63 0.40
N PRO A 264 -9.80 -11.54 1.03
CA PRO A 264 -8.36 -11.43 1.01
C PRO A 264 -7.87 -11.56 -0.43
N ARG A 265 -6.81 -10.82 -0.78
CA ARG A 265 -6.15 -11.01 -2.07
C ARG A 265 -5.62 -12.44 -2.13
N LYS A 266 -5.86 -13.09 -3.26
CA LYS A 266 -5.48 -14.47 -3.55
C LYS A 266 -4.24 -14.48 -4.45
N GLY A 267 -3.30 -15.37 -4.15
CA GLY A 267 -2.07 -15.58 -4.90
C GLY A 267 -2.10 -16.90 -5.68
N TRP A 268 -0.93 -17.53 -5.81
CA TRP A 268 -0.79 -18.82 -6.48
C TRP A 268 -1.69 -19.88 -5.82
N LEU A 269 -2.36 -20.70 -6.64
CA LEU A 269 -3.35 -21.71 -6.20
C LEU A 269 -4.51 -21.14 -5.38
N ALA A 270 -4.89 -19.87 -5.61
CA ALA A 270 -5.93 -19.15 -4.89
C ALA A 270 -5.68 -18.98 -3.38
N TYR A 271 -4.45 -19.22 -2.90
CA TYR A 271 -4.13 -19.05 -1.49
C TYR A 271 -4.14 -17.58 -1.08
N PRO A 272 -4.71 -17.22 0.09
CA PRO A 272 -4.70 -15.84 0.55
C PRO A 272 -3.28 -15.39 0.86
N ILE A 273 -2.90 -14.23 0.31
CA ILE A 273 -1.60 -13.58 0.52
C ILE A 273 -1.69 -12.38 1.47
N THR A 274 -2.90 -11.94 1.78
CA THR A 274 -3.18 -10.90 2.77
C THR A 274 -4.19 -11.37 3.80
N LYS A 275 -4.03 -10.88 5.03
CA LYS A 275 -5.06 -10.81 6.06
C LYS A 275 -5.84 -9.52 5.91
N VAL A 276 -7.15 -9.57 6.12
CA VAL A 276 -8.00 -8.37 6.06
C VAL A 276 -8.38 -7.95 7.47
N PHE A 277 -8.03 -6.72 7.81
CA PHE A 277 -8.37 -6.10 9.08
C PHE A 277 -9.50 -5.09 8.86
N VAL A 278 -10.45 -5.03 9.79
CA VAL A 278 -11.65 -4.19 9.68
C VAL A 278 -11.81 -3.30 10.91
N LYS A 279 -12.23 -2.06 10.69
CA LYS A 279 -12.61 -1.10 11.73
C LYS A 279 -13.83 -0.30 11.29
N ASP A 280 -14.80 -0.19 12.17
CA ASP A 280 -15.97 0.67 11.99
C ASP A 280 -15.62 2.11 12.41
N LEU A 281 -16.09 3.12 11.65
CA LEU A 281 -15.75 4.54 11.83
C LEU A 281 -16.77 5.33 12.66
#